data_AF-A0A2Z3GRZ3-F1
#
_entry.id   AF-A0A2Z3GRZ3-F1
#
_cell.length_a   1.000
_cell.length_b   1.000
_cell.length_c   1.000
_cell.angle_alpha   90.00
_cell.angle_beta   90.00
_cell.angle_gamma   90.00
#
_symmetry.space_group_name_H-M   'P 1'
#
loop_
_entity.id
_entity.type
_entity.pdbx_description
1 polymer ?
#
loop_
_entity_poly.entity_id
_entity_poly.type
_entity_poly.pdbx_seq_one_letter_code
_entity_poly.pdbx_strand_id
1 'polypeptide(L)' 'MTPLWTTAEYFTKHGRAHFYSLVEICFAVADEAHYHVPLLLNPFGYSTYRGS' A
#
# COMPACT_ATOMS: atom_id res chain seq x y z
N MET A 1 1.51 -17.47 -12.07
CA MET A 1 1.24 -16.03 -12.15
C MET A 1 0.50 -15.66 -10.88
N THR A 2 1.16 -15.00 -9.92
CA THR A 2 0.56 -14.67 -8.61
C THR A 2 -0.41 -13.50 -8.79
N PRO A 3 -1.66 -13.58 -8.32
CA PRO A 3 -2.57 -12.44 -8.39
C PRO A 3 -2.03 -11.27 -7.57
N LEU A 4 -2.01 -10.08 -8.18
CA LEU A 4 -1.69 -8.82 -7.50
C LEU A 4 -2.98 -8.31 -6.85
N TRP A 5 -2.99 -8.22 -5.51
CA TRP A 5 -4.05 -7.53 -4.81
C TRP A 5 -3.83 -6.03 -4.88
N THR A 6 -4.85 -5.28 -5.30
CA THR A 6 -4.73 -3.84 -5.57
C THR A 6 -5.56 -2.99 -4.61
N THR A 7 -5.19 -1.72 -4.46
CA THR A 7 -6.00 -0.75 -3.71
C THR A 7 -7.34 -0.48 -4.40
N ALA A 8 -7.41 -0.61 -5.73
CA ALA A 8 -8.67 -0.55 -6.48
C ALA A 8 -9.66 -1.63 -6.04
N GLU A 9 -9.20 -2.88 -5.90
CA GLU A 9 -10.05 -3.99 -5.46
C GLU A 9 -10.61 -3.72 -4.06
N TYR A 10 -9.77 -3.21 -3.15
CA TYR A 10 -10.20 -2.82 -1.81
C TYR A 10 -11.31 -1.78 -1.86
N PHE A 11 -11.13 -0.67 -2.58
CA PHE A 11 -12.14 0.40 -2.63
C PHE A 11 -13.39 0.02 -3.41
N THR A 12 -13.25 -0.70 -4.52
CA THR A 12 -14.37 -1.21 -5.33
C THR A 12 -15.26 -2.14 -4.49
N LYS A 13 -14.67 -3.06 -3.72
CA LYS A 13 -15.41 -3.96 -2.83
C LYS A 13 -16.23 -3.21 -1.78
N HIS A 14 -15.79 -2.01 -1.39
CA HIS A 14 -16.48 -1.18 -0.40
C HIS A 14 -17.35 -0.07 -1.03
N GLY A 15 -17.54 -0.09 -2.36
CA GLY A 15 -18.37 0.90 -3.05
C GLY A 15 -17.87 2.34 -2.95
N ARG A 16 -16.54 2.54 -2.81
CA ARG A 16 -15.94 3.87 -2.64
C ARG A 16 -15.23 4.32 -3.91
N ALA A 17 -15.52 5.55 -4.33
CA ALA A 17 -14.67 6.25 -5.29
C ALA A 17 -13.26 6.38 -4.74
N HIS A 18 -12.27 6.22 -5.60
CA HIS A 18 -10.85 6.20 -5.23
C HIS A 18 -10.01 6.71 -6.41
N PHE A 19 -8.85 7.25 -6.11
CA PHE A 19 -7.93 7.81 -7.10
C PHE A 19 -6.82 6.84 -7.50
N TYR A 20 -6.32 6.06 -6.55
CA TYR A 20 -5.18 5.15 -6.78
C TYR A 20 -5.66 3.75 -7.09
N SER A 21 -5.40 3.30 -8.33
CA SER A 21 -5.73 1.94 -8.75
C SER A 21 -4.81 0.89 -8.11
N LEU A 22 -3.56 1.27 -7.84
CA LEU A 22 -2.52 0.45 -7.20
C LEU A 22 -1.60 1.38 -6.39
N VAL A 23 -1.11 0.89 -5.25
CA VAL A 23 -0.02 1.51 -4.49
C VAL A 23 1.06 0.47 -4.28
N GLU A 24 2.24 0.71 -4.86
CA GLU A 24 3.43 -0.12 -4.66
C GLU A 24 4.42 0.60 -3.75
N ILE A 25 4.92 -0.11 -2.74
CA ILE A 25 5.92 0.42 -1.81
C ILE A 25 7.24 -0.31 -2.06
N CYS A 26 8.14 0.34 -2.78
CA CYS A 26 9.47 -0.18 -3.07
C CYS A 26 10.49 0.41 -2.09
N PHE A 27 11.23 -0.45 -1.39
CA PHE A 27 12.30 -0.05 -0.48
C PHE A 27 13.44 -1.07 -0.50
N ALA A 28 14.64 -0.62 -0.16
CA ALA A 28 15.81 -1.49 -0.04
C ALA A 28 15.90 -2.09 1.36
N VAL A 29 16.32 -3.34 1.44
CA VAL A 29 16.70 -4.02 2.69
C VAL A 29 18.22 -4.07 2.74
N ALA A 30 18.81 -3.43 3.75
CA ALA A 30 20.26 -3.25 3.84
C ALA A 30 20.90 -4.11 4.94
N ASP A 31 20.11 -4.62 5.88
CA ASP A 31 20.55 -5.34 7.07
C ASP A 31 19.46 -6.34 7.54
N GLU A 32 19.73 -7.06 8.63
CA GLU A 32 18.79 -8.00 9.24
C GLU A 32 17.82 -7.35 10.26
N ALA A 33 17.70 -6.02 10.26
CA ALA A 33 16.77 -5.34 11.16
C ALA A 33 15.31 -5.66 10.82
N HIS A 34 14.39 -5.37 11.74
CA HIS A 34 12.96 -5.39 11.44
C HIS A 34 12.58 -4.15 10.61
N TYR A 35 11.85 -4.35 9.51
CA TYR A 35 11.36 -3.28 8.65
C TYR A 35 9.84 -3.17 8.77
N HIS A 36 9.37 -2.25 9.62
CA HIS A 36 7.95 -1.92 9.70
C HIS A 36 7.62 -0.83 8.67
N VAL A 37 6.85 -1.16 7.63
CA VAL A 37 6.51 -0.23 6.53
C VAL A 37 4.99 -0.13 6.35
N PRO A 38 4.31 0.68 7.18
CA PRO A 38 2.86 0.84 7.10
C PRO A 38 2.41 1.60 5.84
N LEU A 39 1.18 1.29 5.40
CA LEU A 39 0.42 2.04 4.41
C LEU A 39 -0.80 2.68 5.10
N LEU A 40 -0.82 4.01 5.19
CA LEU A 40 -1.98 4.76 5.62
C LEU A 40 -2.75 5.21 4.38
N LEU A 41 -3.94 4.65 4.17
CA LEU A 41 -4.69 4.80 2.92
C LEU A 41 -6.07 5.41 3.16
N ASN A 42 -6.36 6.49 2.42
CA ASN A 42 -7.72 6.96 2.18
C ASN A 42 -7.95 7.01 0.64
N PRO A 43 -9.17 7.26 0.15
CA PRO A 43 -9.43 7.13 -1.28
C PRO A 43 -8.71 8.14 -2.19
N PHE A 44 -8.21 9.25 -1.63
CA PHE A 44 -7.61 10.36 -2.40
C PHE A 44 -6.25 10.80 -1.87
N GLY A 45 -5.66 10.06 -0.93
CA GLY A 45 -4.31 10.27 -0.46
C GLY A 45 -3.81 9.04 0.29
N TYR A 46 -2.50 8.86 0.29
CA TYR A 46 -1.85 7.87 1.11
C TYR A 46 -0.52 8.38 1.65
N SER A 47 -0.04 7.77 2.71
CA SER A 47 1.32 7.93 3.19
C SER A 47 1.91 6.58 3.57
N THR A 48 3.22 6.49 3.47
CA THR A 48 4.01 5.34 3.92
C THR A 48 5.33 5.86 4.48
N TYR A 49 5.93 5.09 5.38
CA TYR A 49 7.18 5.45 6.05
C TYR A 49 7.86 4.19 6.62
N ARG A 50 9.14 4.27 6.95
CA ARG A 50 9.81 3.26 7.79
C ARG A 50 9.54 3.60 9.26
N GLY A 51 8.74 2.78 9.93
CA GLY A 51 8.54 2.83 11.37
C GLY A 51 9.68 2.17 12.14
N SER A 52 9.67 2.37 13.46
CA SER A 52 10.51 1.65 14.43
C SER A 52 10.03 0.23 14.64
#